data_AF-A0A950YYF2-F1
#
_entry.id   AF-A0A950YYF2-F1
#
_cell.length_a   1.000
_cell.length_b   1.000
_cell.length_c   1.000
_cell.angle_alpha   90.00
_cell.angle_beta   90.00
_cell.angle_gamma   90.00
#
_symmetry.space_group_name_H-M   'P 1'
#
loop_
_entity.id
_entity.type
_entity.pdbx_description
1 polymer ?
#
loop_
_entity_poly.entity_id
_entity_poly.type
_entity_poly.pdbx_seq_one_letter_code
_entity_poly.pdbx_strand_id
1 'polypeptide(L)' 'MAFRKRLYNTLEELQADVDVWLREYNEARPHSGKYCFGKTPVQTFLDSKHLSDEKQLDRLPVRTSSDGLSPRDARVAVA' A
#
# COMPACT_ATOMS: atom_id res chain seq x y z
N MET A 1 -27.42 -7.16 -9.03
CA MET A 1 -26.69 -6.01 -9.62
C MET A 1 -27.14 -4.74 -8.91
N ALA A 2 -26.21 -3.98 -8.32
CA ALA A 2 -26.50 -2.69 -7.71
C ALA A 2 -25.84 -1.59 -8.55
N PHE A 3 -26.65 -0.77 -9.21
CA PHE A 3 -26.17 0.41 -9.95
C PHE A 3 -26.11 1.61 -9.00
N ARG A 4 -25.13 2.49 -9.18
CA ARG A 4 -25.05 3.76 -8.44
C ARG A 4 -26.28 4.59 -8.78
N LYS A 5 -27.00 5.04 -7.75
CA LYS A 5 -28.24 5.85 -7.90
C LYS A 5 -28.00 7.35 -7.85
N ARG A 6 -26.77 7.78 -7.53
CA ARG A 6 -26.40 9.18 -7.31
C ARG A 6 -25.72 9.74 -8.56
N LEU A 7 -26.18 10.90 -9.02
CA LEU A 7 -25.54 11.72 -10.05
C LEU A 7 -24.74 12.81 -9.34
N TYR A 8 -23.44 12.86 -9.60
CA TYR A 8 -22.54 13.88 -9.05
C TYR A 8 -22.48 15.07 -10.00
N ASN A 9 -22.58 16.28 -9.46
CA ASN A 9 -22.56 17.51 -10.27
C ASN A 9 -21.15 18.09 -10.40
N THR A 10 -20.22 17.69 -9.53
CA THR A 10 -18.82 18.10 -9.57
C THR A 10 -17.89 16.94 -9.25
N LEU A 11 -16.60 17.11 -9.57
CA LEU A 11 -15.57 16.13 -9.24
C LEU A 11 -15.34 16.03 -7.73
N GLU A 12 -15.44 17.15 -7.02
CA GLU A 12 -15.23 17.24 -5.58
C GLU A 12 -16.29 16.44 -4.82
N GLU A 13 -17.54 16.48 -5.27
CA GLU A 13 -18.63 15.68 -4.70
C GLU A 13 -18.36 14.18 -4.86
N LEU A 14 -17.89 13.77 -6.04
CA LEU A 14 -17.50 12.39 -6.31
C LEU A 14 -16.31 11.96 -5.44
N GLN A 15 -15.29 12.81 -5.34
CA GLN A 15 -14.08 12.51 -4.58
C GLN A 15 -14.38 12.33 -3.09
N ALA A 16 -15.18 13.22 -2.50
CA ALA A 16 -15.56 13.13 -1.09
C ALA A 16 -16.28 11.80 -0.77
N ASP A 17 -17.19 11.36 -1.63
CA ASP A 17 -17.95 10.12 -1.46
C ASP A 17 -17.03 8.89 -1.63
N VAL A 18 -16.07 8.95 -2.56
CA VAL A 18 -15.04 7.91 -2.75
C VAL A 18 -14.10 7.82 -1.55
N ASP A 19 -13.66 8.95 -0.99
CA ASP A 19 -12.77 8.99 0.16
C ASP A 19 -13.42 8.37 1.41
N VAL A 20 -14.71 8.66 1.63
CA VAL A 20 -15.50 8.04 2.69
C VAL A 20 -15.59 6.53 2.48
N TRP A 21 -15.93 6.11 1.26
CA TRP A 21 -16.04 4.69 0.93
C TRP A 21 -14.71 3.94 1.09
N LEU A 22 -13.59 4.54 0.66
CA LEU A 22 -12.26 3.97 0.82
C LEU A 22 -11.89 3.77 2.29
N ARG A 23 -12.21 4.74 3.15
CA ARG A 23 -11.96 4.62 4.59
C ARG A 23 -12.75 3.46 5.18
N GLU A 24 -14.05 3.41 4.92
CA GLU A 24 -14.91 2.32 5.41
C GLU A 24 -14.41 0.95 4.94
N TYR A 25 -14.09 0.83 3.65
CA TYR A 25 -13.59 -0.41 3.07
C TYR A 25 -12.26 -0.85 3.70
N ASN A 26 -11.30 0.07 3.83
CA ASN A 26 -9.95 -0.25 4.29
C ASN A 26 -9.87 -0.48 5.80
N GLU A 27 -10.67 0.21 6.60
CA GLU A 27 -10.52 0.26 8.06
C GLU A 27 -11.63 -0.48 8.81
N ALA A 28 -12.85 -0.56 8.27
CA ALA A 28 -13.98 -1.14 9.00
C ALA A 28 -14.39 -2.53 8.50
N ARG A 29 -14.13 -2.86 7.23
CA ARG A 29 -14.66 -4.08 6.61
C ARG A 29 -13.69 -5.26 6.73
N PRO A 30 -13.97 -6.30 7.54
CA PRO A 30 -13.14 -7.51 7.59
C PRO A 30 -13.30 -8.33 6.30
N HIS A 31 -12.23 -9.01 5.87
CA HIS A 31 -12.23 -9.84 4.66
C HIS A 31 -11.84 -11.29 4.97
N SER A 32 -12.61 -12.24 4.43
CA SER A 32 -12.38 -13.68 4.57
C SER A 32 -11.55 -14.30 3.44
N GLY A 33 -10.93 -13.45 2.61
CA GLY A 33 -10.05 -13.90 1.53
C GLY A 33 -8.85 -14.70 2.04
N LYS A 34 -8.20 -15.45 1.14
CA LYS A 34 -6.98 -16.20 1.45
C LYS A 34 -5.94 -15.25 2.05
N TYR A 35 -5.38 -15.62 3.20
CA TYR A 35 -4.43 -14.82 3.98
C TYR A 35 -4.96 -13.51 4.60
N CYS A 36 -6.24 -13.18 4.45
CA CYS A 36 -6.85 -12.02 5.12
C CYS A 36 -7.33 -12.37 6.54
N PHE A 37 -7.73 -13.62 6.79
CA PHE A 37 -8.07 -14.14 8.13
C PHE A 37 -9.09 -13.30 8.92
N GLY A 38 -10.04 -12.66 8.23
CA GLY A 38 -11.03 -11.79 8.87
C GLY A 38 -10.47 -10.44 9.32
N LYS A 39 -9.23 -10.10 8.97
CA LYS A 39 -8.64 -8.78 9.21
C LYS A 39 -9.18 -7.77 8.20
N THR A 40 -9.06 -6.50 8.55
CA THR A 40 -9.31 -5.39 7.63
C THR A 40 -8.19 -5.30 6.59
N PRO A 41 -8.43 -4.70 5.40
CA PRO A 41 -7.40 -4.49 4.40
C PRO A 41 -6.15 -3.80 4.96
N VAL A 42 -6.33 -2.73 5.74
CA VAL A 42 -5.20 -1.97 6.29
C VAL A 42 -4.37 -2.82 7.26
N GLN A 43 -5.01 -3.63 8.09
CA GLN A 43 -4.30 -4.53 9.00
C GLN A 43 -3.51 -5.60 8.23
N THR A 44 -4.13 -6.21 7.22
CA THR A 44 -3.47 -7.23 6.39
C THR A 44 -2.25 -6.65 5.68
N PHE A 45 -2.38 -5.42 5.17
CA PHE A 45 -1.30 -4.71 4.50
C PHE A 45 -0.13 -4.44 5.44
N LEU A 46 -0.40 -3.89 6.64
CA LEU A 46 0.62 -3.59 7.64
C LEU A 46 1.34 -4.86 8.12
N ASP A 47 0.58 -5.93 8.40
CA ASP A 47 1.13 -7.22 8.83
C ASP A 47 2.08 -7.80 7.77
N SER A 48 1.75 -7.62 6.48
CA SER A 48 2.52 -8.20 5.37
C SER A 48 3.63 -7.29 4.84
N LYS A 49 3.69 -6.03 5.29
CA LYS A 49 4.64 -5.02 4.76
C LYS A 49 6.10 -5.49 4.85
N HIS A 50 6.48 -6.13 5.96
CA HIS A 50 7.83 -6.63 6.19
C HIS A 50 8.27 -7.64 5.12
N LEU A 51 7.35 -8.47 4.61
CA LEU A 51 7.63 -9.44 3.54
C LEU A 51 8.13 -8.74 2.28
N SER A 52 7.58 -7.58 1.94
CA SER A 52 8.05 -6.79 0.79
C SER A 52 9.40 -6.14 1.09
N ASP A 53 9.58 -5.63 2.31
CA ASP A 53 10.80 -4.95 2.72
C ASP A 53 12.02 -5.90 2.70
N GLU A 54 11.84 -7.14 3.17
CA GLU A 54 12.87 -8.20 3.16
C GLU A 54 13.28 -8.64 1.74
N LYS A 55 12.37 -8.52 0.77
CA LYS A 55 12.62 -8.89 -0.64
C LYS A 55 13.11 -7.71 -1.48
N GLN A 56 13.24 -6.52 -0.87
CA GLN A 56 13.70 -5.34 -1.58
C GLN A 56 15.24 -5.36 -1.70
N LEU A 57 15.75 -5.93 -2.80
CA LEU A 57 17.19 -6.12 -3.03
C LEU A 57 18.00 -4.82 -2.94
N ASP A 58 17.43 -3.70 -3.35
CA ASP A 58 18.07 -2.38 -3.23
C ASP A 58 18.41 -1.98 -1.78
N ARG A 59 17.70 -2.53 -0.79
CA ARG A 59 17.97 -2.27 0.65
C ARG A 59 19.03 -3.19 1.22
N LEU A 60 19.33 -4.29 0.55
CA LEU A 60 20.37 -5.20 1.01
C LEU A 60 21.72 -4.56 0.70
N PRO A 61 22.64 -4.48 1.68
CA PRO A 61 24.00 -4.05 1.39
C PRO A 61 24.58 -5.06 0.42
N VAL A 62 24.95 -4.60 -0.79
CA VAL A 62 25.72 -5.43 -1.71
C VAL A 62 27.03 -5.70 -0.99
N ARG A 63 27.29 -6.96 -0.64
CA ARG A 63 28.62 -7.38 -0.18
C ARG A 63 29.53 -7.44 -1.40
N THR A 64 29.82 -6.29 -2.00
CA THR A 64 31.02 -6.15 -2.83
C THR A 64 32.20 -6.04 -1.87
N SER A 65 33.30 -6.68 -2.22
CA SER A 65 34.56 -6.56 -1.49
C SER A 65 34.83 -5.10 -1.14
N SER A 66 35.02 -4.85 0.16
CA SER A 66 35.40 -3.61 0.86
C SER A 66 34.47 -2.39 0.93
N ASP A 67 33.55 -2.11 0.01
CA ASP A 67 32.75 -0.86 0.09
C ASP A 67 31.25 -1.12 0.26
N GLY A 68 30.77 -0.96 1.50
CA GLY A 68 29.38 -1.17 1.89
C GLY A 68 28.45 -0.03 1.51
N LEU A 69 28.29 0.26 0.22
CA LEU A 69 27.37 1.28 -0.29
C LEU A 69 26.05 0.63 -0.76
N SER A 70 24.90 1.10 -0.26
CA SER A 70 23.61 0.67 -0.81
C SER A 70 23.41 1.26 -2.22
N PRO A 71 22.85 0.50 -3.19
CA PRO A 71 22.49 1.02 -4.51
C PRO A 71 21.57 2.25 -4.49
N ARG A 72 20.80 2.45 -3.41
CA ARG A 72 19.98 3.66 -3.22
C ARG A 72 20.81 4.87 -2.83
N ASP A 73 21.78 4.71 -1.94
CA ASP A 73 22.68 5.79 -1.53
C ASP A 73 23.48 6.32 -2.73
N ALA A 74 23.87 5.42 -3.65
CA ALA A 74 24.51 5.78 -4.91
C ALA A 74 23.59 6.59 -5.85
N ARG A 75 22.27 6.35 -5.85
CA ARG A 75 21.31 7.08 -6.69
C ARG A 75 20.96 8.47 -6.16
N VAL A 76 20.97 8.65 -4.84
CA VAL A 76 20.72 9.97 -4.21
C VAL A 76 21.91 10.92 -4.40
N ALA A 77 23.13 10.39 -4.49
CA ALA A 77 24.34 11.20 -4.67
C ALA A 77 24.53 11.82 -6.09
N VAL A 78 23.66 11.49 -7.06
CA VAL A 78 23.79 11.90 -8.47
C VAL A 78 22.67 12.86 -8.91
N ALA A 79 21.78 13.27 -7.99
CA ALA A 79 20.75 14.29 -8.21
C ALA A 79 21.10 15.59 -7.48
#